data_AF-A0A4Y9ZJG7-F1
#
_entry.id   AF-A0A4Y9ZJG7-F1
#
_cell.length_a   1.000
_cell.length_b   1.000
_cell.length_c   1.000
_cell.angle_alpha   90.00
_cell.angle_beta   90.00
_cell.angle_gamma   90.00
#
_symmetry.space_group_name_H-M   'P 1'
#
loop_
_entity.id
_entity.type
_entity.pdbx_description
1 polymer ?
#
loop_
_entity_poly.entity_id
_entity_poly.type
_entity_poly.pdbx_seq_one_letter_code
_entity_poly.pdbx_strand_id
1 'polypeptide(L)'
;MSQFVAKVTNQQYPLVLAQYKRDDFGIGTEQHLHWALLVVTDSKHISGPCFQAVDRTYQDARGKKWSAHFAPAASLMAMDKCLGAVQIGTVKHRELDAFIACMQAHATVPKFNGWNCRDYVLELVEILRSLGHIRSDIARGRPCVMQDFLPELRQVSYICENGTTRDLIAKHYKDHKDHLSGSFVAPVTQHYIIPMVNAVVHNLSENFTKRAEFRNPRQSGEVC
;
A
#
# COMPACT_ATOMS: atom_id res chain seq x y z
N MET A 1 8.18 25.83 -20.72
CA MET A 1 8.21 25.83 -19.22
C MET A 1 6.89 25.36 -18.59
N SER A 2 5.72 25.76 -19.08
CA SER A 2 4.40 25.40 -18.51
C SER A 2 4.12 23.89 -18.38
N GLN A 3 4.40 23.07 -19.41
CA GLN A 3 4.14 21.62 -19.36
C GLN A 3 5.03 20.84 -18.37
N PHE A 4 6.29 21.27 -18.16
CA PHE A 4 7.19 20.59 -17.22
C PHE A 4 6.78 20.85 -15.77
N VAL A 5 6.45 22.10 -15.44
CA VAL A 5 5.94 22.47 -14.12
C VAL A 5 4.58 21.80 -13.85
N ALA A 6 3.68 21.73 -14.83
CA ALA A 6 2.42 21.01 -14.69
C ALA A 6 2.62 19.50 -14.50
N LYS A 7 3.61 18.90 -15.17
CA LYS A 7 3.91 17.46 -15.06
C LYS A 7 4.55 17.10 -13.72
N VAL A 8 5.38 17.98 -13.15
CA VAL A 8 5.97 17.82 -11.81
C VAL A 8 4.93 18.07 -10.71
N THR A 9 4.07 19.09 -10.86
CA THR A 9 3.05 19.42 -9.84
C THR A 9 1.85 18.47 -9.82
N ASN A 10 1.54 17.81 -10.94
CA ASN A 10 0.49 16.77 -11.04
C ASN A 10 0.99 15.35 -10.79
N GLN A 11 2.28 15.16 -10.52
CA GLN A 11 2.77 13.85 -10.12
C GLN A 11 2.07 13.40 -8.83
N GLN A 12 1.64 12.15 -8.80
CA GLN A 12 1.01 11.53 -7.64
C GLN A 12 1.84 10.34 -7.21
N TYR A 13 2.01 10.20 -5.90
CA TYR A 13 2.75 9.13 -5.27
C TYR A 13 1.77 8.14 -4.63
N PRO A 14 1.96 6.82 -4.85
CA PRO A 14 1.20 5.81 -4.13
C PRO A 14 1.40 5.93 -2.63
N LEU A 15 0.30 5.96 -1.88
CA LEU A 15 0.28 5.80 -0.43
C LEU A 15 -0.03 4.34 -0.12
N VAL A 16 0.89 3.65 0.54
CA VAL A 16 0.78 2.22 0.81
C VAL A 16 0.79 1.91 2.30
N LEU A 17 0.00 0.92 2.69
CA LEU A 17 0.03 0.28 3.99
C LEU A 17 0.88 -0.98 3.89
N ALA A 18 2.07 -0.95 4.50
CA ALA A 18 2.99 -2.08 4.53
C ALA A 18 2.84 -2.88 5.84
N GLN A 19 3.09 -4.18 5.77
CA GLN A 19 3.07 -5.06 6.95
C GLN A 19 4.36 -5.86 7.07
N TYR A 20 4.78 -6.10 8.30
CA TYR A 20 6.05 -6.75 8.64
C TYR A 20 5.85 -7.88 9.65
N LYS A 21 6.60 -8.97 9.45
CA LYS A 21 6.74 -10.07 10.42
C LYS A 21 7.13 -9.53 11.78
N ARG A 22 6.58 -10.15 12.80
CA ARG A 22 7.07 -10.04 14.17
C ARG A 22 7.66 -11.40 14.55
N ASP A 23 8.43 -11.44 15.62
CA ASP A 23 9.19 -12.65 15.95
C ASP A 23 8.27 -13.87 16.16
N ASP A 24 7.06 -13.65 16.68
CA ASP A 24 6.05 -14.69 16.91
C ASP A 24 4.92 -14.75 15.85
N PHE A 25 4.91 -13.82 14.88
CA PHE A 25 3.78 -13.66 13.95
C PHE A 25 4.24 -13.53 12.50
N GLY A 26 3.54 -14.25 11.63
CA GLY A 26 3.78 -14.29 10.19
C GLY A 26 2.48 -14.42 9.40
N ILE A 27 2.56 -15.17 8.31
CA ILE A 27 1.44 -15.34 7.36
C ILE A 27 0.32 -16.17 8.01
N GLY A 28 -0.92 -15.80 7.71
CA GLY A 28 -2.12 -16.32 8.37
C GLY A 28 -2.43 -15.63 9.71
N THR A 29 -1.55 -14.74 10.18
CA THR A 29 -1.71 -13.99 11.43
C THR A 29 -1.57 -12.48 11.22
N GLU A 30 -2.02 -11.97 10.06
CA GLU A 30 -1.84 -10.58 9.61
C GLU A 30 -2.39 -9.55 10.62
N GLN A 31 -3.44 -9.93 11.36
CA GLN A 31 -3.98 -9.13 12.46
C GLN A 31 -3.03 -8.94 13.65
N HIS A 32 -1.88 -9.62 13.68
CA HIS A 32 -0.87 -9.52 14.72
C HIS A 32 0.43 -8.86 14.24
N LEU A 33 0.58 -8.65 12.93
CA LEU A 33 1.75 -8.06 12.30
C LEU A 33 1.94 -6.58 12.60
N HIS A 34 3.18 -6.10 12.41
CA HIS A 34 3.51 -4.69 12.51
C HIS A 34 3.12 -3.96 11.23
N TRP A 35 2.51 -2.78 11.33
CA TRP A 35 2.11 -1.99 10.17
C TRP A 35 2.92 -0.70 10.08
N ALA A 36 3.18 -0.26 8.85
CA ALA A 36 3.77 1.04 8.55
C ALA A 36 3.04 1.68 7.37
N LEU A 37 3.05 3.01 7.35
CA LEU A 37 2.56 3.81 6.25
C LEU A 37 3.74 4.30 5.42
N LEU A 38 3.71 4.12 4.10
CA LEU A 38 4.80 4.54 3.21
C LEU A 38 4.27 5.29 2.00
N VAL A 39 4.95 6.37 1.61
CA VAL A 39 4.71 7.05 0.35
C VAL A 39 5.80 6.62 -0.63
N VAL A 40 5.42 5.98 -1.74
CA VAL A 40 6.38 5.51 -2.75
C VAL A 40 6.80 6.68 -3.64
N THR A 41 7.91 7.32 -3.30
CA THR A 41 8.47 8.44 -4.08
C THR A 41 9.50 7.99 -5.12
N ASP A 42 10.14 6.86 -4.89
CA ASP A 42 10.98 6.16 -5.86
C ASP A 42 10.40 4.77 -6.15
N SER A 43 9.77 4.65 -7.32
CA SER A 43 9.19 3.39 -7.75
C SER A 43 10.24 2.32 -8.01
N LYS A 44 11.45 2.67 -8.48
CA LYS A 44 12.50 1.71 -8.87
C LYS A 44 12.93 0.84 -7.71
N HIS A 45 13.01 1.44 -6.52
CA HIS A 45 13.42 0.75 -5.29
C HIS A 45 12.25 0.53 -4.31
N ILE A 46 11.04 0.89 -4.74
CA ILE A 46 9.80 0.89 -3.94
C ILE A 46 10.10 1.49 -2.56
N SER A 47 10.52 2.74 -2.59
CA SER A 47 11.03 3.44 -1.41
C SER A 47 10.48 4.86 -1.28
N GLY A 48 10.60 5.38 -0.06
CA GLY A 48 10.25 6.75 0.27
C GLY A 48 9.97 6.96 1.76
N PRO A 49 9.31 8.07 2.11
CA PRO A 49 8.97 8.41 3.48
C PRO A 49 8.09 7.35 4.14
N CYS A 50 8.47 6.92 5.34
CA CYS A 50 7.82 5.84 6.09
C CYS A 50 7.53 6.27 7.53
N PHE A 51 6.34 5.92 8.00
CA PHE A 51 5.80 6.28 9.32
C PHE A 51 5.30 5.02 10.01
N GLN A 52 5.80 4.78 11.21
CA GLN A 52 5.37 3.66 12.06
C GLN A 52 5.52 4.03 13.53
N ALA A 53 4.87 3.27 14.41
CA ALA A 53 5.09 3.39 15.84
C ALA A 53 5.85 2.17 16.34
N VAL A 54 6.95 2.41 17.05
CA VAL A 54 7.75 1.36 17.67
C VAL A 54 7.64 1.46 19.18
N ASP A 55 7.60 0.32 19.85
CA ASP A 55 7.65 0.25 21.30
C ASP A 55 9.05 -0.10 21.81
N ARG A 56 9.36 0.45 22.98
CA ARG A 56 10.49 0.04 23.82
C ARG A 56 9.94 -0.33 25.19
N THR A 57 10.29 -1.53 25.64
CA THR A 57 9.93 -2.00 26.99
C THR A 57 11.12 -1.78 27.89
N TYR A 58 10.97 -0.92 28.89
CA TYR A 58 11.97 -0.69 29.93
C TYR A 58 11.64 -1.55 31.15
N GLN A 59 12.66 -2.11 31.80
CA GLN A 59 12.51 -2.94 33.01
C GLN A 59 12.28 -2.12 34.29
N ASP A 60 12.07 -0.80 34.16
CA ASP A 60 11.86 0.11 35.28
C ASP A 60 10.45 0.71 35.26
N ALA A 61 10.19 1.69 36.14
CA ALA A 61 8.90 2.36 36.27
C ALA A 61 8.41 3.03 34.97
N ARG A 62 9.26 3.21 33.94
CA ARG A 62 8.84 3.75 32.64
C ARG A 62 7.96 2.76 31.87
N GLY A 63 8.12 1.46 32.13
CA GLY A 63 7.37 0.40 31.47
C GLY A 63 7.47 0.46 29.94
N LYS A 64 6.35 0.25 29.26
CA LYS A 64 6.24 0.30 27.80
C LYS A 64 6.12 1.74 27.31
N LYS A 65 7.07 2.19 26.48
CA LYS A 65 7.03 3.50 25.81
C LYS A 65 6.90 3.34 24.31
N TRP A 66 6.04 4.14 23.72
CA TRP A 66 5.84 4.22 22.28
C TRP A 66 6.53 5.45 21.72
N SER A 67 7.10 5.32 20.53
CA SER A 67 7.71 6.43 19.80
C SER A 67 7.33 6.35 18.33
N ALA A 68 7.06 7.51 17.73
CA ALA A 68 6.95 7.64 16.30
C ALA A 68 8.32 7.40 15.68
N HIS A 69 8.38 6.54 14.68
CA HIS A 69 9.58 6.30 13.90
C HIS A 69 9.32 6.76 12.46
N PHE A 70 10.12 7.72 12.03
CA PHE A 70 10.12 8.26 10.68
C PHE A 70 11.42 7.87 9.96
N ALA A 71 11.28 7.25 8.80
CA ALA A 71 12.42 7.00 7.90
C ALA A 71 12.18 7.70 6.56
N PRO A 72 13.02 8.65 6.14
CA PRO A 72 12.78 9.45 4.94
C PRO A 72 12.92 8.66 3.63
N ALA A 73 13.64 7.54 3.64
CA ALA A 73 13.92 6.72 2.47
C ALA A 73 13.90 5.22 2.80
N ALA A 74 12.83 4.73 3.42
CA ALA A 74 12.66 3.31 3.66
C ALA A 74 12.36 2.58 2.35
N SER A 75 12.99 1.44 2.09
CA SER A 75 12.69 0.57 0.94
C SER A 75 11.98 -0.69 1.39
N LEU A 76 10.85 -1.01 0.75
CA LEU A 76 10.16 -2.27 0.99
C LEU A 76 10.94 -3.48 0.46
N MET A 77 11.83 -3.28 -0.52
CA MET A 77 12.65 -4.34 -1.10
C MET A 77 13.82 -4.74 -0.20
N ALA A 78 14.32 -3.82 0.63
CA ALA A 78 15.46 -4.05 1.51
C ALA A 78 15.07 -4.71 2.86
N MET A 79 13.78 -4.82 3.17
CA MET A 79 13.30 -5.29 4.47
C MET A 79 12.88 -6.76 4.38
N ASP A 80 13.69 -7.65 4.95
CA ASP A 80 13.50 -9.10 5.03
C ASP A 80 12.21 -9.51 5.75
N LYS A 81 11.76 -8.73 6.72
CA LYS A 81 10.50 -8.94 7.44
C LYS A 81 9.26 -8.44 6.67
N CYS A 82 9.40 -7.76 5.54
CA CYS A 82 8.26 -7.22 4.80
C CYS A 82 7.40 -8.34 4.18
N LEU A 83 6.10 -8.32 4.45
CA LEU A 83 5.10 -9.25 3.92
C LEU A 83 4.16 -8.57 2.90
N GLY A 84 4.71 -7.59 2.18
CA GLY A 84 4.00 -6.85 1.15
C GLY A 84 3.29 -5.60 1.69
N ALA A 85 2.69 -4.88 0.76
CA ALA A 85 1.98 -3.64 1.02
C ALA A 85 0.79 -3.49 0.09
N VAL A 86 -0.22 -2.75 0.55
CA VAL A 86 -1.44 -2.45 -0.21
C VAL A 86 -1.51 -0.96 -0.46
N GLN A 87 -1.79 -0.56 -1.69
CA GLN A 87 -2.04 0.86 -1.98
C GLN A 87 -3.40 1.27 -1.41
N ILE A 88 -3.39 2.16 -0.43
CA ILE A 88 -4.59 2.66 0.24
C ILE A 88 -4.95 4.10 -0.16
N GLY A 89 -4.14 4.73 -1.02
CA GLY A 89 -4.38 6.10 -1.41
C GLY A 89 -3.31 6.67 -2.34
N THR A 90 -3.30 8.00 -2.45
CA THR A 90 -2.32 8.76 -3.22
C THR A 90 -2.03 10.13 -2.58
N VAL A 91 -0.79 10.58 -2.69
CA VAL A 91 -0.36 11.92 -2.27
C VAL A 91 0.13 12.70 -3.49
N LYS A 92 -0.39 13.91 -3.71
CA LYS A 92 0.11 14.76 -4.80
C LYS A 92 1.49 15.30 -4.44
N HIS A 93 2.37 15.45 -5.42
CA HIS A 93 3.73 15.94 -5.21
C HIS A 93 3.76 17.29 -4.47
N ARG A 94 2.89 18.22 -4.86
CA ARG A 94 2.75 19.54 -4.22
C ARG A 94 2.30 19.49 -2.74
N GLU A 95 1.71 18.39 -2.30
CA GLU A 95 1.19 18.19 -0.94
C GLU A 95 2.15 17.33 -0.09
N LEU A 96 3.23 16.79 -0.67
CA LEU A 96 4.10 15.81 -0.03
C LEU A 96 4.78 16.33 1.24
N ASP A 97 5.35 17.53 1.21
CA ASP A 97 6.04 18.07 2.39
C ASP A 97 5.07 18.37 3.54
N ALA A 98 3.92 18.95 3.22
CA ALA A 98 2.85 19.20 4.20
C ALA A 98 2.30 17.89 4.77
N PHE A 99 2.15 16.88 3.93
CA PHE A 99 1.81 15.52 4.35
C PHE A 99 2.84 14.97 5.33
N ILE A 100 4.14 15.02 5.00
CA ILE A 100 5.21 14.49 5.86
C ILE A 100 5.20 15.21 7.22
N ALA A 101 5.14 16.54 7.21
CA ALA A 101 5.10 17.33 8.44
C ALA A 101 3.89 17.00 9.31
N CYS A 102 2.71 16.84 8.69
CA CYS A 102 1.48 16.45 9.40
C CYS A 102 1.62 15.07 10.08
N MET A 103 2.17 14.08 9.37
CA MET A 103 2.35 12.73 9.92
C MET A 103 3.41 12.71 11.03
N GLN A 104 4.50 13.46 10.89
CA GLN A 104 5.54 13.58 11.92
C GLN A 104 5.04 14.26 13.20
N ALA A 105 4.11 15.21 13.08
CA ALA A 105 3.52 15.91 14.22
C ALA A 105 2.55 15.02 15.03
N HIS A 106 2.10 13.88 14.49
CA HIS A 106 1.14 13.02 15.17
C HIS A 106 1.79 12.22 16.30
N ALA A 107 1.30 12.43 17.53
CA ALA A 107 1.88 11.84 18.73
C ALA A 107 1.54 10.35 18.88
N THR A 108 2.50 9.58 19.40
CA THR A 108 2.35 8.14 19.70
C THR A 108 1.92 7.91 21.15
N VAL A 109 0.74 8.44 21.50
CA VAL A 109 0.17 8.33 22.85
C VAL A 109 -0.87 7.21 22.88
N PRO A 110 -0.68 6.15 23.69
CA PRO A 110 -1.71 5.12 23.88
C PRO A 110 -3.03 5.70 24.36
N LYS A 111 -4.12 5.41 23.64
CA LYS A 111 -5.46 5.94 23.95
C LYS A 111 -6.35 4.97 24.72
N PHE A 112 -5.99 3.70 24.73
CA PHE A 112 -6.72 2.62 25.40
C PHE A 112 -5.79 1.46 25.74
N ASN A 113 -6.24 0.55 26.61
CA ASN A 113 -5.47 -0.64 26.95
C ASN A 113 -5.37 -1.58 25.73
N GLY A 114 -4.15 -1.98 25.37
CA GLY A 114 -3.90 -2.79 24.18
C GLY A 114 -3.58 -2.00 22.90
N TRP A 115 -3.53 -0.67 22.97
CA TRP A 115 -3.06 0.19 21.87
C TRP A 115 -1.68 -0.25 21.40
N ASN A 116 -1.51 -0.35 20.09
CA ASN A 116 -0.30 -0.86 19.45
C ASN A 116 0.04 -0.11 18.15
N CYS A 117 1.12 -0.56 17.49
CA CYS A 117 1.62 0.04 16.24
C CYS A 117 0.56 0.15 15.12
N ARG A 118 -0.38 -0.79 15.04
CA ARG A 118 -1.45 -0.74 14.02
C ARG A 118 -2.46 0.34 14.33
N ASP A 119 -2.77 0.55 15.61
CA ASP A 119 -3.69 1.60 16.03
C ASP A 119 -3.11 2.96 15.68
N TYR A 120 -1.81 3.18 15.86
CA TYR A 120 -1.13 4.38 15.36
C TYR A 120 -1.31 4.58 13.86
N VAL A 121 -1.08 3.54 13.06
CA VAL A 121 -1.23 3.63 11.60
C VAL A 121 -2.69 3.88 11.20
N LEU A 122 -3.65 3.25 11.86
CA LEU A 122 -5.08 3.51 11.64
C LEU A 122 -5.46 4.96 11.98
N GLU A 123 -4.87 5.54 13.03
CA GLU A 123 -5.04 6.96 13.33
C GLU A 123 -4.50 7.87 12.23
N LEU A 124 -3.31 7.56 11.68
CA LEU A 124 -2.77 8.29 10.53
C LEU A 124 -3.70 8.15 9.31
N VAL A 125 -4.18 6.94 9.03
CA VAL A 125 -5.11 6.70 7.92
C VAL A 125 -6.40 7.50 8.09
N GLU A 126 -6.92 7.65 9.31
CA GLU A 126 -8.10 8.49 9.57
C GLU A 126 -7.84 9.98 9.32
N ILE A 127 -6.68 10.49 9.72
CA ILE A 127 -6.26 11.87 9.38
C ILE A 127 -6.24 12.02 7.85
N LEU A 128 -5.60 11.09 7.15
CA LEU A 128 -5.46 11.12 5.70
C LEU A 128 -6.78 10.97 4.95
N ARG A 129 -7.73 10.21 5.52
CA ARG A 129 -9.09 10.10 5.01
C ARG A 129 -9.80 11.45 5.07
N SER A 130 -9.68 12.17 6.19
CA SER A 130 -10.27 13.51 6.33
C SER A 130 -9.67 14.53 5.34
N LEU A 131 -8.43 14.30 4.90
CA LEU A 131 -7.73 15.13 3.90
C LEU A 131 -7.96 14.66 2.46
N GLY A 132 -8.71 13.58 2.24
CA GLY A 132 -9.03 13.07 0.90
C GLY A 132 -7.91 12.29 0.20
N HIS A 133 -6.93 11.77 0.96
CA HIS A 133 -5.82 10.99 0.41
C HIS A 133 -6.11 9.48 0.28
N ILE A 134 -7.11 8.97 0.99
CA ILE A 134 -7.47 7.54 1.03
C ILE A 134 -8.44 7.19 -0.11
N ARG A 135 -8.30 5.99 -0.69
CA ARG A 135 -9.21 5.51 -1.74
C ARG A 135 -10.66 5.51 -1.23
N SER A 136 -11.61 5.89 -2.10
CA SER A 136 -13.02 6.04 -1.73
C SER A 136 -13.75 4.72 -1.48
N ASP A 137 -13.20 3.58 -1.90
CA ASP A 137 -13.75 2.27 -1.64
C ASP A 137 -13.50 1.77 -0.21
N ILE A 138 -12.48 2.31 0.46
CA ILE A 138 -12.10 1.94 1.82
C ILE A 138 -13.07 2.61 2.81
N ALA A 139 -13.68 1.79 3.69
CA ALA A 139 -14.50 2.25 4.81
C ALA A 139 -15.58 3.29 4.44
N ARG A 140 -16.27 3.13 3.30
CA ARG A 140 -17.28 4.06 2.73
C ARG A 140 -18.13 4.82 3.77
N GLY A 141 -17.68 6.02 4.16
CA GLY A 141 -18.40 6.92 5.08
C GLY A 141 -18.31 6.58 6.57
N ARG A 142 -17.52 5.59 6.98
CA ARG A 142 -17.27 5.24 8.39
C ARG A 142 -15.77 5.30 8.72
N PRO A 143 -15.39 5.28 10.01
CA PRO A 143 -13.99 5.13 10.39
C PRO A 143 -13.39 3.82 9.83
N CYS A 144 -12.14 3.90 9.39
CA CYS A 144 -11.34 2.75 8.99
C CYS A 144 -11.01 1.90 10.21
N VAL A 145 -11.20 0.60 10.06
CA VAL A 145 -10.82 -0.41 11.04
C VAL A 145 -9.88 -1.41 10.41
N MET A 146 -9.17 -2.18 11.22
CA MET A 146 -8.24 -3.19 10.76
C MET A 146 -8.86 -4.15 9.72
N GLN A 147 -10.13 -4.55 9.90
CA GLN A 147 -10.85 -5.45 9.00
C GLN A 147 -10.99 -4.92 7.57
N ASP A 148 -10.90 -3.60 7.36
CA ASP A 148 -10.95 -3.01 6.02
C ASP A 148 -9.72 -3.35 5.18
N PHE A 149 -8.58 -3.62 5.82
CA PHE A 149 -7.31 -3.84 5.15
C PHE A 149 -6.91 -5.32 5.13
N LEU A 150 -7.37 -6.11 6.11
CA LEU A 150 -6.96 -7.52 6.27
C LEU A 150 -7.15 -8.40 5.01
N PRO A 151 -8.23 -8.30 4.23
CA PRO A 151 -8.38 -9.12 3.03
C PRO A 151 -7.25 -8.91 2.01
N GLU A 152 -6.96 -7.65 1.66
CA GLU A 152 -5.88 -7.31 0.72
C GLU A 152 -4.50 -7.61 1.34
N LEU A 153 -4.32 -7.32 2.64
CA LEU A 153 -3.07 -7.62 3.35
C LEU A 153 -2.75 -9.12 3.38
N ARG A 154 -3.75 -9.99 3.61
CA ARG A 154 -3.58 -11.45 3.54
C ARG A 154 -3.16 -11.91 2.16
N GLN A 155 -3.81 -11.35 1.13
CA GLN A 155 -3.49 -11.66 -0.25
C GLN A 155 -2.04 -11.31 -0.60
N VAL A 156 -1.58 -10.11 -0.25
CA VAL A 156 -0.18 -9.71 -0.55
C VAL A 156 0.84 -10.48 0.29
N SER A 157 0.51 -10.82 1.54
CA SER A 157 1.31 -11.71 2.39
C SER A 157 1.58 -13.05 1.71
N TYR A 158 0.51 -13.72 1.26
CA TYR A 158 0.60 -15.00 0.58
C TYR A 158 1.39 -14.92 -0.74
N ILE A 159 1.20 -13.84 -1.51
CA ILE A 159 1.91 -13.62 -2.78
C ILE A 159 3.42 -13.36 -2.56
N CYS A 160 3.77 -12.65 -1.48
CA CYS A 160 5.16 -12.35 -1.13
C CYS A 160 5.94 -13.57 -0.65
N GLU A 161 5.31 -14.49 0.09
CA GLU A 161 5.99 -15.70 0.61
C GLU A 161 6.16 -16.81 -0.43
N ASN A 162 5.19 -17.01 -1.31
CA ASN A 162 5.25 -18.11 -2.29
C ASN A 162 6.24 -17.89 -3.45
N GLY A 163 7.16 -16.93 -3.34
CA GLY A 163 8.28 -16.74 -4.28
C GLY A 163 7.90 -16.27 -5.69
N THR A 164 6.65 -16.42 -6.10
CA THR A 164 6.14 -16.01 -7.41
C THR A 164 6.45 -14.56 -7.73
N THR A 165 6.53 -13.66 -6.75
CA THR A 165 6.86 -12.27 -7.05
C THR A 165 8.33 -12.09 -7.46
N ARG A 166 9.30 -12.73 -6.78
CA ARG A 166 10.71 -12.64 -7.20
C ARG A 166 10.96 -13.35 -8.53
N ASP A 167 10.33 -14.50 -8.74
CA ASP A 167 10.50 -15.31 -9.96
C ASP A 167 9.71 -14.76 -11.16
N LEU A 168 8.50 -14.24 -10.96
CA LEU A 168 7.73 -13.56 -12.03
C LEU A 168 8.34 -12.21 -12.39
N ILE A 169 8.92 -11.48 -11.43
CA ILE A 169 9.72 -10.28 -11.71
C ILE A 169 10.95 -10.67 -12.54
N ALA A 170 11.73 -11.68 -12.11
CA ALA A 170 12.91 -12.12 -12.85
C ALA A 170 12.58 -12.64 -14.26
N LYS A 171 11.48 -13.38 -14.43
CA LYS A 171 11.01 -13.90 -15.71
C LYS A 171 10.52 -12.78 -16.66
N HIS A 172 9.72 -11.84 -16.15
CA HIS A 172 9.23 -10.70 -16.94
C HIS A 172 10.38 -9.79 -17.44
N TYR A 173 11.43 -9.60 -16.63
CA TYR A 173 12.62 -8.84 -17.06
C TYR A 173 13.49 -9.59 -18.07
N LYS A 174 13.51 -10.93 -18.03
CA LYS A 174 14.26 -11.76 -18.99
C LYS A 174 13.59 -11.73 -20.37
N ASP A 175 12.27 -11.90 -20.41
CA ASP A 175 11.51 -12.00 -21.66
C ASP A 175 11.37 -10.64 -22.40
N HIS A 176 11.53 -9.50 -21.71
CA HIS A 176 11.47 -8.16 -22.32
C HIS A 176 12.83 -7.59 -22.76
N LYS A 177 13.94 -8.19 -22.32
CA LYS A 177 15.27 -7.82 -22.82
C LYS A 177 15.51 -8.36 -24.24
N ASP A 178 14.84 -9.45 -24.58
CA ASP A 178 14.97 -10.13 -25.88
C ASP A 178 14.06 -9.55 -26.98
N HIS A 179 13.28 -8.51 -26.70
CA HIS A 179 12.33 -7.89 -27.66
C HIS A 179 12.58 -6.39 -27.97
N LEU A 180 13.65 -5.79 -27.45
CA LEU A 180 14.00 -4.38 -27.72
C LEU A 180 14.96 -4.20 -28.92
N SER A 181 14.76 -4.96 -30.00
CA SER A 181 15.45 -4.80 -31.29
C SER A 181 14.49 -4.45 -32.45
N GLY A 182 13.31 -3.88 -32.19
CA GLY A 182 12.37 -3.50 -33.24
C GLY A 182 11.48 -2.31 -32.88
N SER A 183 11.52 -1.28 -33.72
CA SER A 183 10.82 0.00 -33.59
C SER A 183 9.31 -0.08 -33.83
N PHE A 184 8.49 0.50 -32.94
CA PHE A 184 7.21 1.15 -33.32
C PHE A 184 6.74 2.12 -32.22
N VAL A 185 6.22 3.29 -32.60
CA VAL A 185 5.74 4.37 -31.73
C VAL A 185 4.21 4.40 -31.74
N ALA A 186 3.57 4.41 -30.57
CA ALA A 186 2.18 4.85 -30.39
C ALA A 186 1.98 5.50 -29.00
N PRO A 187 1.06 6.49 -28.84
CA PRO A 187 1.01 7.34 -27.65
C PRO A 187 -0.12 6.99 -26.66
N VAL A 188 0.11 7.33 -25.37
CA VAL A 188 -0.84 7.51 -24.24
C VAL A 188 -1.50 6.26 -23.62
N THR A 189 -1.03 5.83 -22.44
CA THR A 189 -1.78 5.78 -21.15
C THR A 189 -0.90 5.28 -20.00
N GLN A 190 -1.09 5.87 -18.81
CA GLN A 190 -0.31 5.69 -17.58
C GLN A 190 -0.50 4.30 -16.94
N HIS A 191 0.33 3.30 -17.21
CA HIS A 191 0.29 2.03 -16.45
C HIS A 191 1.67 1.35 -16.35
N TYR A 192 2.64 1.96 -15.68
CA TYR A 192 3.89 1.25 -15.35
C TYR A 192 4.44 1.69 -13.98
N ILE A 193 3.98 1.05 -12.91
CA ILE A 193 4.64 1.07 -11.59
C ILE A 193 4.76 -0.38 -11.07
N ILE A 194 5.92 -0.96 -11.37
CA ILE A 194 6.70 -2.07 -10.76
C ILE A 194 5.95 -3.19 -9.99
N PRO A 195 6.25 -4.48 -10.20
CA PRO A 195 5.34 -5.60 -9.89
C PRO A 195 5.05 -5.93 -8.42
N MET A 196 5.72 -5.34 -7.42
CA MET A 196 5.21 -5.42 -6.04
C MET A 196 3.98 -4.53 -5.82
N VAL A 197 3.78 -3.51 -6.66
CA VAL A 197 2.59 -2.64 -6.69
C VAL A 197 1.64 -3.09 -7.80
N ASN A 198 2.15 -3.50 -8.97
CA ASN A 198 1.32 -3.96 -10.09
C ASN A 198 0.63 -5.33 -9.86
N ALA A 199 1.19 -6.25 -9.06
CA ALA A 199 0.52 -7.53 -8.77
C ALA A 199 -0.78 -7.37 -7.95
N VAL A 200 -0.92 -6.25 -7.23
CA VAL A 200 -2.11 -5.89 -6.46
C VAL A 200 -3.12 -5.12 -7.31
N VAL A 201 -2.67 -4.29 -8.25
CA VAL A 201 -3.54 -3.46 -9.09
C VAL A 201 -4.12 -4.23 -10.29
N HIS A 202 -3.38 -5.17 -10.90
CA HIS A 202 -3.85 -5.86 -12.12
C HIS A 202 -4.87 -6.98 -11.85
N ASN A 203 -4.79 -7.67 -10.71
CA ASN A 203 -5.71 -8.76 -10.36
C ASN A 203 -7.08 -8.30 -9.85
N LEU A 204 -7.23 -7.02 -9.46
CA LEU A 204 -8.52 -6.46 -9.04
C LEU A 204 -9.32 -5.91 -10.24
N SER A 205 -8.65 -5.43 -11.29
CA SER A 205 -9.29 -5.04 -12.56
C SER A 205 -9.97 -6.23 -13.25
N GLU A 206 -9.25 -7.35 -13.41
CA GLU A 206 -9.79 -8.52 -14.15
C GLU A 206 -10.91 -9.28 -13.41
N ASN A 207 -10.92 -9.25 -12.07
CA ASN A 207 -11.99 -9.86 -11.27
C ASN A 207 -13.25 -9.00 -11.18
N PHE A 208 -13.15 -7.68 -11.38
CA PHE A 208 -14.32 -6.81 -11.48
C PHE A 208 -15.00 -6.91 -12.85
N THR A 209 -14.25 -7.07 -13.95
CA THR A 209 -14.85 -7.30 -15.28
C THR A 209 -15.53 -8.67 -15.37
N LYS A 210 -14.93 -9.73 -14.79
CA LYS A 210 -15.54 -11.07 -14.78
C LYS A 210 -16.79 -11.19 -13.88
N ARG A 211 -16.96 -10.31 -12.88
CA ARG A 211 -18.21 -10.23 -12.09
C ARG A 211 -19.28 -9.33 -12.70
N ALA A 212 -18.93 -8.46 -13.64
CA ALA A 212 -19.88 -7.64 -14.38
C ALA A 212 -20.49 -8.38 -15.60
N GLU A 213 -19.83 -9.42 -16.11
CA GLU A 213 -20.30 -10.19 -17.28
C GLU A 213 -21.24 -11.37 -16.93
N PHE A 214 -21.46 -11.68 -15.65
CA PHE A 214 -22.42 -12.70 -15.21
C PHE A 214 -23.72 -12.09 -14.67
N ARG A 215 -24.38 -11.24 -15.46
CA ARG A 215 -25.80 -10.90 -15.26
C ARG A 215 -26.47 -10.43 -16.56
N ASN A 216 -26.59 -11.34 -17.52
CA ASN A 216 -27.75 -11.35 -18.41
C ASN A 216 -27.89 -12.69 -19.16
N PRO A 217 -28.94 -13.49 -18.86
CA PRO A 217 -29.64 -14.22 -19.88
C PRO A 217 -31.03 -13.61 -20.02
N ARG A 218 -31.24 -12.80 -21.06
CA ARG A 218 -32.59 -12.49 -21.53
C ARG A 218 -33.16 -13.73 -22.22
N GLN A 219 -34.40 -14.04 -21.83
CA GLN A 219 -35.49 -14.62 -22.63
C GLN A 219 -35.40 -16.08 -23.05
N SER A 220 -36.37 -16.88 -22.60
CA SER A 220 -37.49 -17.37 -23.44
C SER A 220 -38.34 -18.38 -22.66
N GLY A 221 -39.65 -18.39 -22.91
CA GLY A 221 -40.54 -19.44 -22.41
C GLY A 221 -41.98 -18.99 -22.19
N GLU A 222 -42.71 -18.72 -23.28
CA GLU A 222 -44.15 -19.01 -23.34
C GLU A 222 -44.41 -20.47 -22.95
N VAL A 223 -45.62 -20.78 -22.47
CA VAL A 223 -46.56 -21.75 -23.08
C VAL A 223 -47.70 -22.07 -22.09
N CYS A 224 -48.93 -21.90 -22.62
CA CYS A 224 -50.24 -22.39 -22.17
C CYS A 224 -50.87 -21.82 -20.89
#